data_AF-A0A4Z0H9E2-F1
#
_entry.id   AF-A0A4Z0H9E2-F1
#
_cell.length_a   1.000
_cell.length_b   1.000
_cell.length_c   1.000
_cell.angle_alpha   90.00
_cell.angle_beta   90.00
_cell.angle_gamma   90.00
#
_symmetry.space_group_name_H-M   'P 1'
#
loop_
_entity.id
_entity.type
_entity.pdbx_description
1 polymer ?
#
loop_
_entity_poly.entity_id
_entity_poly.type
_entity_poly.pdbx_seq_one_letter_code
_entity_poly.pdbx_strand_id
1 'polypeptide(L)'
;MLAGVAIGAVLAVVGTLLAVLLPEDEKQAAPKDPAVIAAEDMTAASVNLLSGGVVRYEGRYTDPLLGPSQLSLRFGPGGTMLAETDDDGAALATMTVDGKSFIKGGDSYWERFGTASDTRSAYSGKWIKLPSEVNPGAEEMSKLAPETVARELRQAADRRQVRRGSPSTLHGVRVRRYTTPTRIVYLTAKPPLRIVRMVPVTARDQGPGSSSPSAPPTGAPTAPPTGLPSLPSMPPLPTGIPSYPSLPPLPSLLPSVRPLPTLLVPREGASRAGYTVRDSGVAGARPVRAKAAGEPSYSLDLPTVDDKQRQSFRREVDKDVRALRDSIDAGIRISADGKVRLKPCNTGGCTARVKIRNRVLPTLSGKGGDGDVAARVTIRITLDGRQVGRCVKTVGMSPGGTAQVSCRAEFTIPPSRNPRTHLVRADARGTASAMVQADIARVLREISRDARRYGQDVGVPGLSDRLADGAGGGGLTERFARAQGLREEDGWRWGKGARGLTSAEMMRKITGVAGKADIVNFDKRVGYQLAEGKPEIGADQVARDKRLIARGWRVVQVFSEEPSASVRRDLEAAGATVRVWSPAG
;
A
#
# COMPACT_ATOMS: atom_id res chain seq x y z
N MET A 1 -20.35 -81.25 -37.67
CA MET A 1 -19.00 -80.74 -37.34
C MET A 1 -18.89 -79.32 -37.87
N LEU A 2 -18.25 -78.39 -37.15
CA LEU A 2 -18.10 -76.94 -37.42
C LEU A 2 -19.16 -76.02 -36.79
N ALA A 3 -19.17 -75.87 -35.46
CA ALA A 3 -19.84 -74.73 -34.78
C ALA A 3 -19.31 -74.44 -33.36
N GLY A 4 -18.09 -74.87 -32.99
CA GLY A 4 -17.70 -74.99 -31.57
C GLY A 4 -16.46 -74.24 -31.08
N VAL A 5 -15.78 -73.43 -31.92
CA VAL A 5 -14.42 -72.93 -31.57
C VAL A 5 -14.31 -71.39 -31.48
N ALA A 6 -15.32 -70.62 -31.91
CA ALA A 6 -15.18 -69.16 -31.99
C ALA A 6 -15.50 -68.39 -30.68
N ILE A 7 -16.16 -69.00 -29.69
CA ILE A 7 -16.62 -68.29 -28.48
C ILE A 7 -15.51 -68.16 -27.41
N GLY A 8 -14.53 -69.07 -27.40
CA GLY A 8 -13.43 -69.04 -26.41
C GLY A 8 -12.46 -67.87 -26.61
N ALA A 9 -12.23 -67.44 -27.85
CA ALA A 9 -11.28 -66.36 -28.15
C ALA A 9 -11.81 -64.97 -27.75
N VAL A 10 -13.12 -64.74 -27.83
CA VAL A 10 -13.73 -63.45 -27.48
C VAL A 10 -13.77 -63.24 -25.96
N LEU A 11 -14.05 -64.30 -25.18
CA LEU A 11 -14.03 -64.23 -23.72
C LEU A 11 -12.61 -64.07 -23.16
N ALA A 12 -11.60 -64.67 -23.80
CA ALA A 12 -10.20 -64.44 -23.43
C ALA A 12 -9.78 -62.99 -23.68
N VAL A 13 -10.15 -62.38 -24.82
CA VAL A 13 -9.81 -60.98 -25.11
C VAL A 13 -10.55 -60.00 -24.18
N VAL A 14 -11.82 -60.24 -23.86
CA VAL A 14 -12.58 -59.40 -22.91
C VAL A 14 -12.06 -59.56 -21.49
N GLY A 15 -11.64 -60.76 -21.07
CA GLY A 15 -11.00 -61.01 -19.79
C GLY A 15 -9.66 -60.28 -19.64
N THR A 16 -8.83 -60.28 -20.69
CA THR A 16 -7.54 -59.56 -20.68
C THR A 16 -7.75 -58.04 -20.76
N LEU A 17 -8.80 -57.56 -21.45
CA LEU A 17 -9.13 -56.13 -21.48
C LEU A 17 -9.68 -55.64 -20.12
N LEU A 18 -10.45 -56.47 -19.40
CA LEU A 18 -10.90 -56.16 -18.04
C LEU A 18 -9.75 -56.19 -17.02
N ALA A 19 -8.77 -57.09 -17.18
CA ALA A 19 -7.60 -57.15 -16.30
C ALA A 19 -6.64 -55.95 -16.47
N VAL A 20 -6.61 -55.32 -17.65
CA VAL A 20 -5.85 -54.07 -17.89
C VAL A 20 -6.59 -52.83 -17.40
N LEU A 21 -7.91 -52.93 -17.17
CA LEU A 21 -8.75 -51.88 -16.57
C LEU A 21 -8.96 -52.06 -15.06
N LEU A 22 -8.34 -53.06 -14.44
CA LEU A 22 -8.22 -53.09 -12.99
C LEU A 22 -7.42 -51.85 -12.59
N PRO A 23 -8.00 -50.92 -11.80
CA PRO A 23 -7.27 -49.75 -11.34
C PRO A 23 -6.01 -50.28 -10.65
N GLU A 24 -4.83 -49.93 -11.18
CA GLU A 24 -3.56 -50.22 -10.49
C GLU A 24 -3.77 -49.85 -9.03
N ASP A 25 -3.63 -50.84 -8.13
CA ASP A 25 -3.76 -50.67 -6.69
C ASP A 25 -3.11 -49.34 -6.36
N GLU A 26 -3.94 -48.33 -6.07
CA GLU A 26 -3.51 -46.94 -5.89
C GLU A 26 -2.74 -46.97 -4.59
N LYS A 27 -1.44 -47.30 -4.71
CA LYS A 27 -0.50 -47.49 -3.60
C LYS A 27 -0.66 -46.26 -2.75
N GLN A 28 -1.38 -46.45 -1.63
CA GLN A 28 -1.82 -45.39 -0.76
C GLN A 28 -0.56 -44.62 -0.37
N ALA A 29 -0.39 -43.43 -0.97
CA ALA A 29 0.85 -42.69 -0.84
C ALA A 29 1.13 -42.50 0.66
N ALA A 30 2.34 -42.81 1.09
CA ALA A 30 2.72 -42.70 2.49
C ALA A 30 2.27 -41.35 3.05
N PRO A 31 1.70 -41.30 4.27
CA PRO A 31 1.15 -40.08 4.82
C PRO A 31 2.24 -38.99 4.83
N LYS A 32 2.00 -37.90 4.11
CA LYS A 32 2.92 -36.74 4.10
C LYS A 32 3.08 -36.21 5.53
N ASP A 33 4.31 -35.81 5.87
CA ASP A 33 4.62 -35.13 7.12
C ASP A 33 3.66 -33.92 7.32
N PRO A 34 2.94 -33.84 8.46
CA PRO A 34 2.01 -32.76 8.73
C PRO A 34 2.66 -31.36 8.68
N ALA A 35 3.95 -31.25 8.99
CA ALA A 35 4.68 -29.99 8.89
C ALA A 35 4.87 -29.54 7.43
N VAL A 36 5.12 -30.50 6.53
CA VAL A 36 5.22 -30.24 5.07
C VAL A 36 3.87 -29.78 4.53
N ILE A 37 2.77 -30.45 4.91
CA ILE A 37 1.42 -30.03 4.50
C ILE A 37 1.11 -28.63 5.03
N ALA A 38 1.48 -28.32 6.28
CA ALA A 38 1.25 -27.00 6.87
C ALA A 38 2.00 -25.89 6.13
N ALA A 39 3.24 -26.16 5.71
CA ALA A 39 4.04 -25.24 4.90
C ALA A 39 3.46 -25.07 3.49
N GLU A 40 3.06 -26.15 2.81
CA GLU A 40 2.40 -26.12 1.50
C GLU A 40 1.11 -25.27 1.57
N ASP A 41 0.25 -25.52 2.57
CA ASP A 41 -0.99 -24.77 2.79
C ASP A 41 -0.73 -23.27 3.02
N MET A 42 0.28 -22.94 3.83
CA MET A 42 0.64 -21.56 4.15
C MET A 42 1.23 -20.81 2.94
N THR A 43 2.07 -21.49 2.15
CA THR A 43 2.58 -20.95 0.89
C THR A 43 1.44 -20.65 -0.08
N ALA A 44 0.51 -21.58 -0.26
CA ALA A 44 -0.68 -21.36 -1.08
C ALA A 44 -1.52 -20.17 -0.58
N ALA A 45 -1.77 -20.07 0.73
CA ALA A 45 -2.49 -18.95 1.32
C ALA A 45 -1.80 -17.60 1.07
N SER A 46 -0.46 -17.56 1.18
CA SER A 46 0.32 -16.34 0.91
C SER A 46 0.21 -15.89 -0.56
N VAL A 47 0.12 -16.82 -1.51
CA VAL A 47 -0.08 -16.52 -2.93
C VAL A 47 -1.50 -15.99 -3.15
N ASN A 48 -2.51 -16.64 -2.56
CA ASN A 48 -3.90 -16.22 -2.65
C ASN A 48 -4.16 -14.85 -2.02
N LEU A 49 -3.43 -14.48 -0.95
CA LEU A 49 -3.52 -13.15 -0.36
C LEU A 49 -3.09 -12.05 -1.34
N LEU A 50 -2.08 -12.31 -2.17
CA LEU A 50 -1.53 -11.33 -3.12
C LEU A 50 -2.31 -11.25 -4.43
N SER A 51 -3.04 -12.31 -4.82
CA SER A 51 -3.77 -12.35 -6.09
C SER A 51 -5.08 -11.56 -6.10
N GLY A 52 -5.62 -11.19 -4.93
CA GLY A 52 -6.93 -10.53 -4.82
C GLY A 52 -6.99 -9.05 -5.23
N GLY A 53 -5.82 -8.41 -5.43
CA GLY A 53 -5.67 -6.99 -5.80
C GLY A 53 -6.02 -5.99 -4.69
N VAL A 54 -7.19 -6.16 -4.06
CA VAL A 54 -7.61 -5.39 -2.87
C VAL A 54 -7.86 -6.36 -1.72
N VAL A 55 -7.26 -6.09 -0.57
CA VAL A 55 -7.47 -6.85 0.66
C VAL A 55 -8.19 -5.98 1.67
N ARG A 56 -9.24 -6.51 2.28
CA ARG A 56 -9.99 -5.85 3.36
C ARG A 56 -9.78 -6.61 4.66
N TYR A 57 -9.58 -5.84 5.72
CA TYR A 57 -9.53 -6.30 7.10
C TYR A 57 -10.65 -5.60 7.87
N GLU A 58 -11.40 -6.37 8.66
CA GLU A 58 -12.44 -5.87 9.56
C GLU A 58 -12.24 -6.45 10.94
N GLY A 59 -12.35 -5.64 11.98
CA GLY A 59 -12.39 -6.18 13.34
C GLY A 59 -12.00 -5.18 14.39
N ARG A 60 -11.33 -5.63 15.44
CA ARG A 60 -10.93 -4.78 16.56
C ARG A 60 -9.44 -4.55 16.56
N TYR A 61 -9.05 -3.32 16.86
CA TYR A 61 -7.68 -2.90 17.10
C TYR A 61 -7.64 -2.22 18.47
N THR A 62 -6.68 -2.59 19.31
CA THR A 62 -6.46 -1.93 20.60
C THR A 62 -5.18 -1.13 20.50
N ASP A 63 -5.34 0.18 20.41
CA ASP A 63 -4.24 1.12 20.50
C ASP A 63 -3.85 1.31 21.98
N PRO A 64 -2.56 1.27 22.35
CA PRO A 64 -2.15 1.48 23.74
C PRO A 64 -2.54 2.86 24.32
N LEU A 65 -2.71 3.88 23.46
CA LEU A 65 -3.04 5.25 23.85
C LEU A 65 -4.54 5.54 23.72
N LEU A 66 -5.19 5.07 22.66
CA LEU A 66 -6.60 5.36 22.36
C LEU A 66 -7.57 4.28 22.86
N GLY A 67 -7.07 3.09 23.22
CA GLY A 67 -7.90 1.97 23.64
C GLY A 67 -8.47 1.17 22.47
N PRO A 68 -9.51 0.35 22.70
CA PRO A 68 -10.10 -0.51 21.68
C PRO A 68 -10.99 0.29 20.72
N SER A 69 -10.77 0.12 19.42
CA SER A 69 -11.58 0.68 18.35
C SER A 69 -11.97 -0.38 17.32
N GLN A 70 -13.07 -0.11 16.61
CA GLN A 70 -13.41 -0.88 15.41
C GLN A 70 -12.53 -0.39 14.26
N LEU A 71 -11.91 -1.34 13.56
CA LEU A 71 -10.99 -1.09 12.45
C LEU A 71 -11.56 -1.67 11.16
N SER A 72 -11.75 -0.81 10.17
CA SER A 72 -12.01 -1.18 8.77
C SER A 72 -10.82 -0.72 7.94
N LEU A 73 -10.00 -1.67 7.51
CA LEU A 73 -8.73 -1.40 6.85
C LEU A 73 -8.73 -2.04 5.46
N ARG A 74 -8.33 -1.27 4.45
CA ARG A 74 -8.30 -1.71 3.05
C ARG A 74 -6.95 -1.38 2.46
N PHE A 75 -6.33 -2.39 1.85
CA PHE A 75 -5.11 -2.23 1.07
C PHE A 75 -5.41 -2.42 -0.39
N GLY A 76 -4.91 -1.48 -1.18
CA GLY A 76 -4.84 -1.59 -2.61
C GLY A 76 -3.45 -2.01 -3.07
N PRO A 77 -3.32 -2.16 -4.39
CA PRO A 77 -2.02 -2.27 -5.04
C PRO A 77 -1.05 -1.16 -4.66
N GLY A 78 0.25 -1.47 -4.71
CA GLY A 78 1.30 -0.48 -4.48
C GLY A 78 1.40 0.01 -3.04
N GLY A 79 0.80 -0.71 -2.08
CA GLY A 79 0.83 -0.37 -0.66
C GLY A 79 -0.08 0.79 -0.26
N THR A 80 -1.01 1.20 -1.14
CA THR A 80 -2.00 2.22 -0.77
C THR A 80 -2.92 1.67 0.31
N MET A 81 -3.08 2.41 1.40
CA MET A 81 -3.89 1.99 2.54
C MET A 81 -4.97 3.02 2.80
N LEU A 82 -6.20 2.56 3.05
CA LEU A 82 -7.29 3.34 3.66
C LEU A 82 -7.74 2.63 4.93
N ALA A 83 -7.71 3.32 6.05
CA ALA A 83 -8.26 2.84 7.30
C ALA A 83 -9.35 3.78 7.78
N GLU A 84 -10.45 3.23 8.25
CA GLU A 84 -11.50 3.94 8.97
C GLU A 84 -11.60 3.33 10.35
N THR A 85 -11.58 4.20 11.36
CA THR A 85 -11.79 3.82 12.75
C THR A 85 -12.87 4.70 13.35
N ASP A 86 -13.73 4.09 14.17
CA ASP A 86 -14.64 4.82 15.05
C ASP A 86 -14.01 4.89 16.44
N ASP A 87 -13.60 6.09 16.83
CA ASP A 87 -13.01 6.39 18.13
C ASP A 87 -14.02 7.20 18.95
N ASP A 88 -14.78 6.53 19.83
CA ASP A 88 -15.82 7.15 20.66
C ASP A 88 -16.79 8.04 19.86
N GLY A 89 -17.29 7.56 18.72
CA GLY A 89 -18.23 8.27 17.86
C GLY A 89 -17.60 9.33 16.93
N ALA A 90 -16.28 9.50 16.98
CA ALA A 90 -15.56 10.35 16.05
C ALA A 90 -14.99 9.49 14.91
N ALA A 91 -15.54 9.68 13.71
CA ALA A 91 -15.00 9.06 12.51
C ALA A 91 -13.59 9.60 12.22
N LEU A 92 -12.64 8.68 12.16
CA LEU A 92 -11.24 8.93 11.81
C LEU A 92 -10.88 8.15 10.55
N ALA A 93 -10.42 8.84 9.52
CA ALA A 93 -9.88 8.23 8.32
C ALA A 93 -8.36 8.38 8.30
N THR A 94 -7.65 7.30 8.00
CA THR A 94 -6.20 7.28 7.78
C THR A 94 -5.93 6.81 6.36
N MET A 95 -5.00 7.47 5.67
CA MET A 95 -4.57 7.07 4.34
C MET A 95 -3.05 7.01 4.28
N THR A 96 -2.48 5.92 3.77
CA THR A 96 -1.06 5.85 3.42
C THR A 96 -0.94 5.76 1.90
N VAL A 97 -0.17 6.67 1.31
CA VAL A 97 0.10 6.68 -0.13
C VAL A 97 1.49 7.25 -0.39
N ASP A 98 2.26 6.61 -1.27
CA ASP A 98 3.66 6.99 -1.57
C ASP A 98 4.52 7.10 -0.28
N GLY A 99 4.32 6.17 0.66
CA GLY A 99 5.00 6.16 1.97
C GLY A 99 4.61 7.30 2.93
N LYS A 100 3.67 8.18 2.55
CA LYS A 100 3.20 9.29 3.38
C LYS A 100 1.88 8.91 4.05
N SER A 101 1.79 9.17 5.36
CA SER A 101 0.58 8.92 6.15
C SER A 101 -0.20 10.21 6.38
N PHE A 102 -1.50 10.16 6.13
CA PHE A 102 -2.45 11.25 6.29
C PHE A 102 -3.57 10.81 7.23
N ILE A 103 -4.02 11.72 8.08
CA ILE A 103 -5.17 11.53 8.96
C ILE A 103 -6.21 12.59 8.66
N LYS A 104 -7.48 12.22 8.66
CA LYS A 104 -8.62 13.12 8.54
C LYS A 104 -9.61 12.79 9.65
N GLY A 105 -9.82 13.76 10.54
CA GLY A 105 -10.77 13.68 11.65
C GLY A 105 -11.65 14.92 11.73
N GLY A 106 -12.76 14.79 12.44
CA GLY A 106 -13.65 15.89 12.80
C GLY A 106 -13.09 16.78 13.92
N ASP A 107 -13.86 17.80 14.30
CA ASP A 107 -13.47 18.78 15.32
C ASP A 107 -13.18 18.11 16.68
N SER A 108 -14.07 17.20 17.11
CA SER A 108 -13.96 16.45 18.37
C SER A 108 -12.69 15.62 18.45
N TYR A 109 -12.28 14.97 17.36
CA TYR A 109 -11.02 14.22 17.31
C TYR A 109 -9.82 15.13 17.60
N TRP A 110 -9.73 16.27 16.90
CA TRP A 110 -8.61 17.20 17.08
C TRP A 110 -8.60 17.83 18.48
N GLU A 111 -9.76 18.07 19.08
CA GLU A 111 -9.89 18.55 20.45
C GLU A 111 -9.32 17.55 21.46
N ARG A 112 -9.71 16.27 21.36
CA ARG A 112 -9.16 15.19 22.21
C ARG A 112 -7.66 15.02 22.02
N PHE A 113 -7.18 15.26 20.80
CA PHE A 113 -5.76 15.28 20.48
C PHE A 113 -5.02 16.52 21.03
N GLY A 114 -5.72 17.42 21.75
CA GLY A 114 -5.15 18.61 22.38
C GLY A 114 -4.90 19.77 21.40
N THR A 115 -5.54 19.76 20.24
CA THR A 115 -5.36 20.80 19.21
C THR A 115 -6.09 22.08 19.62
N ALA A 116 -5.37 23.20 19.62
CA ALA A 116 -5.92 24.53 19.84
C ALA A 116 -7.09 24.84 18.86
N SER A 117 -8.09 25.59 19.31
CA SER A 117 -9.36 25.79 18.57
C SER A 117 -9.18 26.43 17.19
N ASP A 118 -8.23 27.35 17.04
CA ASP A 118 -7.86 27.96 15.76
C ASP A 118 -7.32 26.92 14.77
N THR A 119 -6.34 26.12 15.19
CA THR A 119 -5.75 25.04 14.38
C THR A 119 -6.74 23.93 14.11
N ARG A 120 -7.58 23.58 15.09
CA ARG A 120 -8.62 22.56 14.97
C ARG A 120 -9.64 22.94 13.90
N SER A 121 -10.09 24.19 13.85
CA SER A 121 -10.96 24.67 12.77
C SER A 121 -10.30 24.59 11.39
N ALA A 122 -8.98 24.73 11.32
CA ALA A 122 -8.21 24.58 10.10
C ALA A 122 -8.04 23.12 9.68
N TYR A 123 -8.00 22.18 10.63
CA TYR A 123 -7.74 20.76 10.42
C TYR A 123 -9.02 19.93 10.21
N SER A 124 -10.11 20.31 10.86
CA SER A 124 -11.38 19.57 10.83
C SER A 124 -11.84 19.27 9.40
N GLY A 125 -12.06 17.99 9.12
CA GLY A 125 -12.50 17.50 7.80
C GLY A 125 -11.46 17.57 6.68
N LYS A 126 -10.19 17.88 6.99
CA LYS A 126 -9.08 17.88 6.01
C LYS A 126 -8.10 16.76 6.29
N TRP A 127 -7.39 16.37 5.23
CA TRP A 127 -6.25 15.47 5.34
C TRP A 127 -5.05 16.20 5.92
N ILE A 128 -4.54 15.71 7.04
CA ILE A 128 -3.36 16.24 7.72
C ILE A 128 -2.27 15.19 7.61
N LYS A 129 -1.17 15.54 6.94
CA LYS A 129 0.02 14.69 6.93
C LYS A 129 0.64 14.74 8.31
N LEU A 130 0.75 13.56 8.90
CA LEU A 130 1.44 13.38 10.16
C LEU A 130 2.80 12.74 9.90
N PRO A 131 3.84 13.19 10.59
CA PRO A 131 5.11 12.48 10.68
C PRO A 131 4.92 11.05 11.23
N SER A 132 5.78 10.12 10.82
CA SER A 132 5.77 8.73 11.30
C SER A 132 5.87 8.63 12.82
N GLU A 133 6.67 9.50 13.44
CA GLU A 133 6.95 9.48 14.88
C GLU A 133 5.71 9.80 15.73
N VAL A 134 4.78 10.59 15.18
CA VAL A 134 3.53 11.00 15.85
C VAL A 134 2.33 10.19 15.40
N ASN A 135 2.50 9.30 14.42
CA ASN A 135 1.46 8.39 13.95
C ASN A 135 1.94 6.91 13.99
N PRO A 136 2.27 6.39 15.19
CA PRO A 136 2.75 5.01 15.34
C PRO A 136 1.70 3.99 14.88
N GLY A 137 0.40 4.33 14.99
CA GLY A 137 -0.69 3.48 14.53
C GLY A 137 -0.63 3.21 13.02
N ALA A 138 -0.31 4.21 12.18
CA ALA A 138 -0.18 4.00 10.74
C ALA A 138 1.01 3.10 10.37
N GLU A 139 2.13 3.21 11.08
CA GLU A 139 3.28 2.30 10.88
C GLU A 139 2.90 0.86 11.25
N GLU A 140 2.24 0.67 12.38
CA GLU A 140 1.77 -0.66 12.81
C GLU A 140 0.75 -1.24 11.82
N MET A 141 -0.23 -0.44 11.38
CA MET A 141 -1.19 -0.84 10.35
C MET A 141 -0.48 -1.19 9.04
N SER A 142 0.59 -0.49 8.66
CA SER A 142 1.35 -0.78 7.43
C SER A 142 2.03 -2.16 7.46
N LYS A 143 2.28 -2.74 8.64
CA LYS A 143 2.76 -4.14 8.78
C LYS A 143 1.70 -5.17 8.38
N LEU A 144 0.43 -4.76 8.29
CA LEU A 144 -0.68 -5.58 7.80
C LEU A 144 -0.84 -5.52 6.27
N ALA A 145 0.03 -4.79 5.56
CA ALA A 145 0.03 -4.78 4.11
C ALA A 145 0.15 -6.23 3.57
N PRO A 146 -0.65 -6.61 2.55
CA PRO A 146 -0.68 -7.98 2.02
C PRO A 146 0.70 -8.54 1.67
N GLU A 147 1.59 -7.73 1.11
CA GLU A 147 2.96 -8.10 0.75
C GLU A 147 3.82 -8.41 1.98
N THR A 148 3.67 -7.63 3.05
CA THR A 148 4.38 -7.85 4.31
C THR A 148 3.89 -9.13 4.97
N VAL A 149 2.56 -9.29 5.08
CA VAL A 149 1.95 -10.49 5.66
C VAL A 149 2.32 -11.74 4.85
N ALA A 150 2.16 -11.72 3.53
CA ALA A 150 2.48 -12.87 2.68
C ALA A 150 3.96 -13.27 2.79
N ARG A 151 4.87 -12.30 2.88
CA ARG A 151 6.31 -12.55 3.07
C ARG A 151 6.60 -13.22 4.40
N GLU A 152 6.01 -12.74 5.50
CA GLU A 152 6.16 -13.36 6.81
C GLU A 152 5.61 -14.80 6.82
N LEU A 153 4.45 -15.03 6.22
CA LEU A 153 3.85 -16.36 6.12
C LEU A 153 4.71 -17.34 5.33
N ARG A 154 5.30 -16.89 4.21
CA ARG A 154 6.28 -17.69 3.44
C ARG A 154 7.53 -17.99 4.24
N GLN A 155 8.11 -16.99 4.91
CA GLN A 155 9.29 -17.21 5.75
C GLN A 155 9.02 -18.22 6.86
N ALA A 156 7.84 -18.20 7.48
CA ALA A 156 7.44 -19.22 8.44
C ALA A 156 7.28 -20.60 7.81
N ALA A 157 6.69 -20.69 6.61
CA ALA A 157 6.53 -21.93 5.85
C ALA A 157 7.89 -22.54 5.45
N ASP A 158 8.80 -21.74 4.89
CA ASP A 158 10.15 -22.15 4.46
C ASP A 158 10.97 -22.70 5.63
N ARG A 159 10.83 -22.07 6.80
CA ARG A 159 11.47 -22.53 8.06
C ARG A 159 10.75 -23.69 8.72
N ARG A 160 9.64 -24.18 8.16
CA ARG A 160 8.73 -25.19 8.75
C ARG A 160 8.26 -24.82 10.16
N GLN A 161 8.12 -23.53 10.43
CA GLN A 161 7.64 -22.98 11.71
C GLN A 161 6.12 -22.76 11.71
N VAL A 162 5.38 -23.63 11.00
CA VAL A 162 3.93 -23.55 10.89
C VAL A 162 3.31 -24.78 11.53
N ARG A 163 2.49 -24.58 12.56
CA ARG A 163 1.73 -25.64 13.22
C ARG A 163 0.29 -25.65 12.75
N ARG A 164 -0.14 -26.77 12.17
CA ARG A 164 -1.52 -26.99 11.72
C ARG A 164 -2.38 -27.50 12.88
N GLY A 165 -3.47 -26.82 13.16
CA GLY A 165 -4.48 -27.21 14.13
C GLY A 165 -5.63 -28.02 13.52
N SER A 166 -6.54 -28.47 14.38
CA SER A 166 -7.75 -29.18 13.96
C SER A 166 -8.70 -28.29 13.14
N PRO A 167 -9.48 -28.87 12.21
CA PRO A 167 -10.56 -28.15 11.56
C PRO A 167 -11.58 -27.59 12.55
N SER A 168 -12.11 -26.41 12.26
CA SER A 168 -13.15 -25.75 13.03
C SER A 168 -14.10 -24.97 12.11
N THR A 169 -15.08 -24.28 12.68
CA THR A 169 -15.98 -23.39 11.94
C THR A 169 -15.85 -21.99 12.49
N LEU A 170 -15.72 -21.01 11.61
CA LEU A 170 -15.66 -19.59 11.94
C LEU A 170 -16.68 -18.85 11.06
N HIS A 171 -17.67 -18.21 11.68
CA HIS A 171 -18.76 -17.51 10.96
C HIS A 171 -19.46 -18.39 9.90
N GLY A 172 -19.69 -19.67 10.21
CA GLY A 172 -20.28 -20.64 9.28
C GLY A 172 -19.32 -21.18 8.20
N VAL A 173 -18.10 -20.64 8.09
CA VAL A 173 -17.08 -21.12 7.16
C VAL A 173 -16.22 -22.19 7.83
N ARG A 174 -16.07 -23.36 7.20
CA ARG A 174 -15.10 -24.37 7.67
C ARG A 174 -13.68 -23.87 7.45
N VAL A 175 -12.93 -23.77 8.54
CA VAL A 175 -11.56 -23.28 8.57
C VAL A 175 -10.63 -24.28 9.24
N ARG A 176 -9.33 -24.07 9.08
CA ARG A 176 -8.26 -24.73 9.86
C ARG A 176 -7.38 -23.64 10.45
N ARG A 177 -6.99 -23.80 11.72
CA ARG A 177 -6.07 -22.91 12.43
C ARG A 177 -4.63 -23.24 12.03
N TYR A 178 -3.83 -22.22 11.76
CA TYR A 178 -2.38 -22.33 11.57
C TYR A 178 -1.70 -21.34 12.51
N THR A 179 -0.71 -21.81 13.27
CA THR A 179 0.07 -20.96 14.17
C THR A 179 1.49 -20.80 13.60
N THR A 180 1.90 -19.55 13.39
CA THR A 180 3.28 -19.16 13.07
C THR A 180 3.94 -18.52 14.30
N PRO A 181 5.24 -18.14 14.26
CA PRO A 181 5.87 -17.46 15.39
C PRO A 181 5.23 -16.10 15.75
N THR A 182 4.67 -15.40 14.76
CA THR A 182 4.16 -14.03 14.93
C THR A 182 2.64 -13.96 15.01
N ARG A 183 1.92 -14.90 14.40
CA ARG A 183 0.46 -14.81 14.25
C ARG A 183 -0.25 -16.16 14.15
N ILE A 184 -1.53 -16.16 14.49
CA ILE A 184 -2.47 -17.24 14.23
C ILE A 184 -3.30 -16.83 13.02
N VAL A 185 -3.38 -17.74 12.04
CA VAL A 185 -4.10 -17.55 10.78
C VAL A 185 -5.15 -18.64 10.64
N TYR A 186 -6.36 -18.26 10.25
CA TYR A 186 -7.44 -19.20 9.96
C TYR A 186 -7.61 -19.29 8.44
N LEU A 187 -7.34 -20.46 7.87
CA LEU A 187 -7.47 -20.70 6.43
C LEU A 187 -8.75 -21.47 6.13
N THR A 188 -9.39 -21.23 4.98
CA THR A 188 -10.50 -22.09 4.51
C THR A 188 -10.04 -23.55 4.43
N ALA A 189 -10.87 -24.49 4.88
CA ALA A 189 -10.49 -25.90 4.95
C ALA A 189 -10.31 -26.58 3.57
N LYS A 190 -10.77 -25.93 2.49
CA LYS A 190 -10.63 -26.38 1.09
C LYS A 190 -9.92 -25.30 0.27
N PRO A 191 -9.26 -25.68 -0.85
CA PRO A 191 -8.78 -24.74 -1.86
C PRO A 191 -9.88 -23.74 -2.28
N PRO A 192 -9.56 -22.46 -2.50
CA PRO A 192 -8.20 -21.91 -2.64
C PRO A 192 -7.60 -21.37 -1.32
N LEU A 193 -7.68 -22.10 -0.19
CA LEU A 193 -6.95 -21.85 1.08
C LEU A 193 -6.83 -20.35 1.44
N ARG A 194 -7.97 -19.67 1.52
CA ARG A 194 -8.02 -18.23 1.78
C ARG A 194 -7.86 -17.95 3.26
N ILE A 195 -7.16 -16.87 3.59
CA ILE A 195 -7.12 -16.36 4.96
C ILE A 195 -8.48 -15.74 5.28
N VAL A 196 -9.12 -16.22 6.36
CA VAL A 196 -10.43 -15.73 6.84
C VAL A 196 -10.27 -14.84 8.06
N ARG A 197 -9.27 -15.13 8.92
CA ARG A 197 -8.99 -14.35 10.14
C ARG A 197 -7.51 -14.38 10.48
N MET A 198 -7.02 -13.28 11.08
CA MET A 198 -5.69 -13.17 11.68
C MET A 198 -5.77 -12.60 13.10
N VAL A 199 -4.92 -13.15 13.98
CA VAL A 199 -4.78 -12.73 15.39
C VAL A 199 -3.28 -12.78 15.74
N PRO A 200 -2.72 -11.83 16.49
CA PRO A 200 -1.35 -11.95 16.98
C PRO A 200 -1.22 -13.16 17.93
N VAL A 201 -0.06 -13.78 17.96
CA VAL A 201 0.23 -14.83 18.95
C VAL A 201 0.37 -14.19 20.32
N THR A 202 -0.39 -14.66 21.29
CA THR A 202 -0.19 -14.25 22.70
C THR A 202 0.78 -15.21 23.39
N ALA A 203 1.39 -14.78 24.51
CA ALA A 203 2.26 -15.65 25.31
C ALA A 203 1.56 -16.97 25.74
N ARG A 204 0.22 -16.94 25.87
CA ARG A 204 -0.58 -18.14 26.19
C ARG A 204 -0.68 -19.12 25.01
N ASP A 205 -0.65 -18.63 23.78
CA ASP A 205 -0.78 -19.45 22.58
C ASP A 205 0.49 -20.25 22.26
N GLN A 206 1.64 -19.86 22.81
CA GLN A 206 2.91 -20.57 22.57
C GLN A 206 2.96 -21.95 23.25
N GLY A 207 2.09 -22.21 24.22
CA GLY A 207 2.01 -23.47 24.95
C GLY A 207 3.25 -23.71 25.85
N PRO A 208 3.08 -24.41 26.99
CA PRO A 208 4.19 -24.64 27.92
C PRO A 208 5.33 -25.51 27.37
N GLY A 209 5.18 -26.12 26.18
CA GLY A 209 6.19 -26.97 25.54
C GLY A 209 7.09 -26.27 24.51
N SER A 210 6.89 -24.97 24.24
CA SER A 210 7.78 -24.20 23.37
C SER A 210 8.90 -23.57 24.19
N SER A 211 9.68 -24.38 24.89
CA SER A 211 10.98 -23.94 25.39
C SER A 211 11.87 -23.69 24.18
N SER A 212 11.98 -22.43 23.77
CA SER A 212 13.11 -21.97 22.95
C SER A 212 14.36 -22.61 23.57
N PRO A 213 15.19 -23.33 22.80
CA PRO A 213 16.33 -24.03 23.36
C PRO A 213 17.15 -23.01 24.14
N SER A 214 17.11 -23.11 25.47
CA SER A 214 18.01 -22.36 26.33
C SER A 214 19.39 -22.60 25.76
N ALA A 215 20.09 -21.52 25.40
CA ALA A 215 21.49 -21.60 25.04
C ALA A 215 22.16 -22.55 26.05
N PRO A 216 22.94 -23.55 25.60
CA PRO A 216 23.60 -24.45 26.52
C PRO A 216 24.32 -23.58 27.57
N PRO A 217 24.24 -23.91 28.87
CA PRO A 217 24.97 -23.16 29.88
C PRO A 217 26.40 -23.09 29.40
N THR A 218 26.82 -21.90 28.96
CA THR A 218 28.18 -21.68 28.53
C THR A 218 28.98 -21.88 29.79
N GLY A 219 29.70 -23.01 29.86
CA GLY A 219 30.58 -23.32 30.95
C GLY A 219 31.42 -22.09 31.25
N ALA A 220 31.47 -21.72 32.53
CA ALA A 220 32.32 -20.65 33.01
C ALA A 220 33.70 -20.81 32.36
N PRO A 221 34.20 -19.80 31.62
CA PRO A 221 35.58 -19.85 31.15
C PRO A 221 36.47 -19.81 32.38
N THR A 222 37.18 -20.91 32.63
CA THR A 222 38.33 -20.93 33.51
C THR A 222 39.29 -19.85 33.04
N ALA A 223 39.47 -18.83 33.86
CA ALA A 223 40.34 -17.70 33.53
C ALA A 223 41.80 -18.19 33.38
N PRO A 224 42.53 -17.80 32.32
CA PRO A 224 43.97 -17.96 32.27
C PRO A 224 44.65 -16.95 33.22
N PRO A 225 45.74 -17.31 33.91
CA PRO A 225 46.50 -16.37 34.71
C PRO A 225 47.23 -15.41 33.76
N THR A 226 46.79 -14.17 33.70
CA THR A 226 47.52 -13.09 33.02
C THR A 226 47.65 -11.91 33.97
N GLY A 227 48.87 -11.73 34.47
CA GLY A 227 49.27 -10.52 35.17
C GLY A 227 49.14 -9.32 34.23
N LEU A 228 48.57 -8.25 34.74
CA LEU A 228 48.61 -6.93 34.15
C LEU A 228 49.54 -6.03 34.97
N PRO A 229 50.31 -5.15 34.31
CA PRO A 229 51.21 -4.20 34.97
C PRO A 229 50.41 -3.14 35.73
N SER A 230 50.96 -2.76 36.88
CA SER A 230 50.47 -1.74 37.79
C SER A 230 50.23 -0.39 37.10
N LEU A 231 49.02 0.15 37.23
CA LEU A 231 48.71 1.55 36.91
C LEU A 231 49.26 2.47 38.02
N PRO A 232 49.76 3.68 37.68
CA PRO A 232 50.18 4.65 38.68
C PRO A 232 48.97 5.22 39.45
N SER A 233 49.12 5.26 40.77
CA SER A 233 48.15 5.79 41.73
C SER A 233 47.79 7.25 41.44
N MET A 234 46.51 7.57 41.34
CA MET A 234 46.02 8.94 41.36
C MET A 234 46.02 9.50 42.80
N PRO A 235 46.30 10.81 43.00
CA PRO A 235 46.23 11.46 44.30
C PRO A 235 44.78 11.59 44.80
N PRO A 236 44.55 11.56 46.13
CA PRO A 236 43.21 11.68 46.70
C PRO A 236 42.62 13.09 46.51
N LEU A 237 41.33 13.13 46.19
CA LEU A 237 40.50 14.34 46.15
C LEU A 237 40.28 14.89 47.58
N PRO A 238 40.27 16.22 47.77
CA PRO A 238 40.04 16.83 49.08
C PRO A 238 38.57 16.66 49.50
N THR A 239 38.37 16.07 50.68
CA THR A 239 37.10 15.98 51.38
C THR A 239 36.80 17.31 52.09
N GLY A 240 35.78 18.03 51.60
CA GLY A 240 35.30 19.24 52.25
C GLY A 240 34.09 19.84 51.55
N ILE A 241 32.90 19.27 51.77
CA ILE A 241 31.63 19.93 51.41
C ILE A 241 30.78 20.01 52.70
N PRO A 242 30.35 21.22 53.12
CA PRO A 242 29.52 21.38 54.30
C PRO A 242 28.08 20.94 54.06
N SER A 243 27.51 20.28 55.08
CA SER A 243 26.13 19.80 55.13
C SER A 243 25.12 20.95 55.09
N TYR A 244 24.14 20.88 54.19
CA TYR A 244 22.98 21.78 54.18
C TYR A 244 21.87 21.25 55.10
N PRO A 245 21.13 22.12 55.81
CA PRO A 245 20.00 21.71 56.64
C PRO A 245 18.80 21.27 55.79
N SER A 246 18.10 20.25 56.28
CA SER A 246 16.91 19.65 55.70
C SER A 246 15.72 20.64 55.65
N LEU A 247 15.06 20.70 54.49
CA LEU A 247 13.81 21.44 54.29
C LEU A 247 12.61 20.65 54.85
N PRO A 248 11.58 21.33 55.40
CA PRO A 248 10.38 20.68 55.92
C PRO A 248 9.46 20.15 54.80
N PRO A 249 8.66 19.10 55.08
CA PRO A 249 7.77 18.49 54.09
C PRO A 249 6.56 19.39 53.76
N LEU A 250 6.26 19.52 52.47
CA LEU A 250 5.06 20.20 51.96
C LEU A 250 3.83 19.27 52.02
N PRO A 251 2.61 19.80 52.29
CA PRO A 251 1.38 19.01 52.33
C PRO A 251 0.88 18.64 50.93
N SER A 252 0.58 17.37 50.74
CA SER A 252 0.04 16.76 49.51
C SER A 252 -1.48 16.93 49.43
N LEU A 253 -1.96 17.94 48.70
CA LEU A 253 -3.37 18.08 48.32
C LEU A 253 -3.49 18.50 46.85
N LEU A 254 -3.43 17.54 45.92
CA LEU A 254 -4.00 17.69 44.58
C LEU A 254 -4.55 16.33 44.08
N PRO A 255 -5.76 16.29 43.49
CA PRO A 255 -6.30 15.11 42.84
C PRO A 255 -5.46 14.77 41.59
N SER A 256 -5.24 13.47 41.35
CA SER A 256 -4.46 12.96 40.21
C SER A 256 -5.15 13.24 38.88
N VAL A 257 -4.92 14.43 38.31
CA VAL A 257 -5.24 14.72 36.91
C VAL A 257 -4.15 14.08 36.05
N ARG A 258 -4.51 13.11 35.23
CA ARG A 258 -3.59 12.51 34.25
C ARG A 258 -3.21 13.58 33.21
N PRO A 259 -1.93 13.91 33.01
CA PRO A 259 -1.53 14.82 31.95
C PRO A 259 -1.69 14.11 30.59
N LEU A 260 -2.54 14.67 29.73
CA LEU A 260 -2.62 14.31 28.31
C LEU A 260 -1.31 14.73 27.60
N PRO A 261 -0.83 13.98 26.59
CA PRO A 261 0.34 14.36 25.83
C PRO A 261 0.06 15.65 25.05
N THR A 262 0.63 16.76 25.50
CA THR A 262 0.60 18.04 24.78
C THR A 262 1.55 17.96 23.60
N LEU A 263 1.05 17.57 22.43
CA LEU A 263 1.80 17.81 21.20
C LEU A 263 1.95 19.32 20.98
N LEU A 264 3.10 19.72 20.46
CA LEU A 264 3.41 21.10 20.09
C LEU A 264 2.50 21.52 18.92
N VAL A 265 1.25 21.88 19.22
CA VAL A 265 0.30 22.39 18.25
C VAL A 265 0.91 23.62 17.57
N PRO A 266 0.93 23.69 16.23
CA PRO A 266 1.34 24.90 15.55
C PRO A 266 0.38 26.03 15.94
N ARG A 267 0.92 27.07 16.57
CA ARG A 267 0.19 28.33 16.76
C ARG A 267 0.20 29.05 15.41
N GLU A 268 -0.97 29.32 14.84
CA GLU A 268 -1.06 30.08 13.58
C GLU A 268 -0.42 31.47 13.79
N GLY A 269 0.60 31.77 13.00
CA GLY A 269 1.20 33.10 12.96
C GLY A 269 0.31 34.07 12.18
N ALA A 270 -0.81 34.49 12.77
CA ALA A 270 -1.61 35.57 12.22
C ALA A 270 -0.87 36.90 12.44
N SER A 271 -0.25 37.43 11.39
CA SER A 271 0.28 38.80 11.42
C SER A 271 -0.86 39.78 11.18
N ARG A 272 -1.21 40.54 12.22
CA ARG A 272 -2.24 41.58 12.20
C ARG A 272 -1.58 42.95 12.10
N ALA A 273 -1.93 43.73 11.09
CA ALA A 273 -1.57 45.15 11.04
C ALA A 273 -2.60 45.97 11.86
N GLY A 274 -2.33 46.09 13.17
CA GLY A 274 -3.01 46.99 14.12
C GLY A 274 -2.26 47.00 15.45
N TYR A 275 -1.82 48.17 15.91
CA TYR A 275 -1.18 48.44 17.22
C TYR A 275 -2.12 48.02 18.37
N THR A 276 -1.79 47.52 19.57
CA THR A 276 -0.59 47.19 20.39
C THR A 276 -0.97 45.96 21.26
N VAL A 277 -0.08 44.98 21.50
CA VAL A 277 -0.29 43.95 22.56
C VAL A 277 1.06 43.55 23.19
N ARG A 278 1.07 43.51 24.54
CA ARG A 278 2.14 43.05 25.43
C ARG A 278 2.28 41.52 25.36
N ASP A 279 3.51 41.06 25.16
CA ASP A 279 3.87 39.64 25.11
C ASP A 279 3.87 39.04 26.52
N SER A 280 3.18 37.93 26.71
CA SER A 280 3.21 37.12 27.94
C SER A 280 3.58 35.71 27.52
N GLY A 281 4.88 35.43 27.51
CA GLY A 281 5.43 34.12 27.16
C GLY A 281 5.04 33.09 28.21
N VAL A 282 4.21 32.13 27.83
CA VAL A 282 3.99 30.91 28.61
C VAL A 282 5.03 29.89 28.20
N ALA A 283 5.82 29.47 29.18
CA ALA A 283 6.90 28.50 29.06
C ALA A 283 6.40 27.17 28.47
N GLY A 284 7.21 26.58 27.59
CA GLY A 284 6.90 25.35 26.87
C GLY A 284 6.74 24.14 27.78
N ALA A 285 5.56 23.53 27.76
CA ALA A 285 5.35 22.19 28.26
C ALA A 285 6.07 21.18 27.34
N ARG A 286 6.98 20.41 27.91
CA ARG A 286 7.54 19.22 27.25
C ARG A 286 6.48 18.11 27.29
N PRO A 287 6.18 17.42 26.17
CA PRO A 287 5.26 16.30 26.20
C PRO A 287 5.83 15.17 27.06
N VAL A 288 5.16 14.86 28.17
CA VAL A 288 5.41 13.65 28.94
C VAL A 288 4.76 12.50 28.16
N ARG A 289 5.57 11.71 27.47
CA ARG A 289 5.12 10.47 26.82
C ARG A 289 4.88 9.45 27.94
N ALA A 290 3.65 9.35 28.43
CA ALA A 290 3.27 8.20 29.24
C ALA A 290 3.44 6.95 28.35
N LYS A 291 4.44 6.12 28.65
CA LYS A 291 4.67 4.86 27.97
C LYS A 291 3.51 3.94 28.31
N ALA A 292 2.48 3.91 27.46
CA ALA A 292 1.42 2.91 27.59
C ALA A 292 2.06 1.52 27.53
N ALA A 293 1.84 0.71 28.56
CA ALA A 293 2.60 -0.51 28.83
C ALA A 293 2.08 -1.76 28.06
N GLY A 294 1.38 -1.58 26.94
CA GLY A 294 0.81 -2.68 26.16
C GLY A 294 1.32 -2.69 24.73
N GLU A 295 1.58 -3.87 24.18
CA GLU A 295 1.71 -4.06 22.74
C GLU A 295 0.34 -3.89 22.08
N PRO A 296 0.26 -3.31 20.87
CA PRO A 296 -0.99 -3.24 20.13
C PRO A 296 -1.50 -4.66 19.88
N SER A 297 -2.81 -4.88 20.07
CA SER A 297 -3.45 -6.16 19.79
C SER A 297 -4.57 -5.98 18.78
N TYR A 298 -4.78 -6.99 17.94
CA TYR A 298 -5.82 -6.96 16.92
C TYR A 298 -6.49 -8.31 16.72
N SER A 299 -7.74 -8.29 16.25
CA SER A 299 -8.42 -9.47 15.73
C SER A 299 -9.13 -9.07 14.45
N LEU A 300 -8.64 -9.56 13.32
CA LEU A 300 -9.03 -9.08 12.00
C LEU A 300 -9.58 -10.22 11.15
N ASP A 301 -10.82 -10.07 10.72
CA ASP A 301 -11.47 -10.87 9.68
C ASP A 301 -11.09 -10.32 8.30
N LEU A 302 -10.93 -11.21 7.33
CA LEU A 302 -10.58 -10.87 5.95
C LEU A 302 -11.76 -11.27 5.03
N PRO A 303 -12.82 -10.44 4.96
CA PRO A 303 -13.93 -10.75 4.08
C PRO A 303 -13.47 -10.78 2.62
N THR A 304 -14.12 -11.63 1.82
CA THR A 304 -13.87 -11.65 0.37
C THR A 304 -14.30 -10.32 -0.25
N VAL A 305 -13.44 -9.77 -1.11
CA VAL A 305 -13.71 -8.53 -1.83
C VAL A 305 -14.22 -8.85 -3.23
N ASP A 306 -15.43 -8.43 -3.55
CA ASP A 306 -16.01 -8.55 -4.89
C ASP A 306 -15.57 -7.43 -5.85
N ASP A 307 -15.93 -7.52 -7.14
CA ASP A 307 -15.57 -6.49 -8.13
C ASP A 307 -16.17 -5.12 -7.85
N LYS A 308 -17.38 -5.06 -7.30
CA LYS A 308 -18.04 -3.79 -6.97
C LYS A 308 -17.28 -3.09 -5.84
N GLN A 309 -16.86 -3.84 -4.82
CA GLN A 309 -16.05 -3.36 -3.71
C GLN A 309 -14.65 -2.94 -4.17
N ARG A 310 -13.99 -3.71 -5.05
CA ARG A 310 -12.72 -3.32 -5.69
C ARG A 310 -12.85 -1.98 -6.42
N GLN A 311 -13.88 -1.81 -7.24
CA GLN A 311 -14.13 -0.57 -7.95
C GLN A 311 -14.47 0.59 -7.01
N SER A 312 -15.23 0.32 -5.93
CA SER A 312 -15.56 1.32 -4.92
C SER A 312 -14.32 1.83 -4.20
N PHE A 313 -13.47 0.90 -3.75
CA PHE A 313 -12.19 1.24 -3.13
C PHE A 313 -11.35 2.12 -4.06
N ARG A 314 -11.24 1.78 -5.35
CA ARG A 314 -10.50 2.60 -6.31
C ARG A 314 -11.06 4.02 -6.44
N ARG A 315 -12.38 4.17 -6.60
CA ARG A 315 -13.03 5.48 -6.70
C ARG A 315 -12.79 6.32 -5.44
N GLU A 316 -12.78 5.68 -4.29
CA GLU A 316 -12.54 6.32 -3.01
C GLU A 316 -11.09 6.78 -2.85
N VAL A 317 -10.11 5.92 -3.16
CA VAL A 317 -8.69 6.30 -3.19
C VAL A 317 -8.48 7.46 -4.18
N ASP A 318 -9.02 7.38 -5.39
CA ASP A 318 -8.90 8.46 -6.40
C ASP A 318 -9.48 9.78 -5.88
N LYS A 319 -10.62 9.72 -5.18
CA LYS A 319 -11.26 10.88 -4.55
C LYS A 319 -10.38 11.45 -3.44
N ASP A 320 -9.87 10.61 -2.55
CA ASP A 320 -9.08 11.05 -1.39
C ASP A 320 -7.69 11.56 -1.78
N VAL A 321 -7.01 10.90 -2.72
CA VAL A 321 -5.76 11.39 -3.31
C VAL A 321 -5.95 12.76 -3.95
N ARG A 322 -7.07 13.01 -4.66
CA ARG A 322 -7.38 14.35 -5.19
C ARG A 322 -7.63 15.37 -4.06
N ALA A 323 -8.23 14.95 -2.96
CA ALA A 323 -8.44 15.79 -1.79
C ALA A 323 -7.11 16.16 -1.08
N LEU A 324 -6.03 15.39 -1.28
CA LEU A 324 -4.71 15.73 -0.76
C LEU A 324 -4.14 17.04 -1.31
N ARG A 325 -4.71 17.62 -2.38
CA ARG A 325 -4.33 18.97 -2.86
C ARG A 325 -4.54 20.06 -1.80
N ASP A 326 -5.49 19.83 -0.90
CA ASP A 326 -5.85 20.72 0.20
C ASP A 326 -5.35 20.17 1.55
N SER A 327 -4.46 19.17 1.52
CA SER A 327 -3.87 18.60 2.73
C SER A 327 -2.86 19.53 3.38
N ILE A 328 -2.75 19.45 4.71
CA ILE A 328 -1.85 20.27 5.53
C ILE A 328 -0.70 19.41 6.04
N ASP A 329 0.54 19.89 5.93
CA ASP A 329 1.69 19.27 6.57
C ASP A 329 1.86 19.80 8.00
N ALA A 330 1.52 18.98 9.00
CA ALA A 330 1.65 19.37 10.41
C ALA A 330 3.12 19.49 10.86
N GLY A 331 4.05 18.91 10.10
CA GLY A 331 5.48 18.97 10.41
C GLY A 331 6.16 20.28 10.00
N ILE A 332 5.47 21.14 9.27
CA ILE A 332 6.00 22.39 8.75
C ILE A 332 5.19 23.56 9.30
N ARG A 333 5.88 24.49 9.98
CA ARG A 333 5.28 25.73 10.47
C ARG A 333 5.50 26.85 9.47
N ILE A 334 4.43 27.48 9.04
CA ILE A 334 4.49 28.73 8.26
C ILE A 334 4.21 29.89 9.19
N SER A 335 5.07 30.91 9.14
CA SER A 335 4.85 32.16 9.87
C SER A 335 5.07 33.34 8.94
N ALA A 336 4.30 34.41 9.13
CA ALA A 336 4.58 35.68 8.48
C ALA A 336 5.84 36.31 9.11
N ASP A 337 6.77 36.70 8.25
CA ASP A 337 7.98 37.43 8.63
C ASP A 337 7.65 38.93 8.70
N GLY A 338 7.19 39.37 9.87
CA GLY A 338 6.82 40.76 10.15
C GLY A 338 5.40 41.15 9.74
N LYS A 339 5.17 42.45 9.54
CA LYS A 339 3.86 43.05 9.22
C LYS A 339 3.56 42.96 7.72
N VAL A 340 2.29 42.74 7.38
CA VAL A 340 1.80 42.86 5.99
C VAL A 340 1.98 44.31 5.52
N ARG A 341 2.68 44.52 4.41
CA ARG A 341 2.90 45.84 3.82
C ARG A 341 1.81 46.16 2.82
N LEU A 342 1.08 47.25 3.04
CA LEU A 342 0.04 47.74 2.13
C LEU A 342 0.62 48.87 1.27
N LYS A 343 1.08 48.55 0.05
CA LYS A 343 1.59 49.55 -0.92
C LYS A 343 1.59 48.99 -2.36
N PRO A 344 1.14 49.77 -3.36
CA PRO A 344 0.45 51.08 -3.25
C PRO A 344 -1.01 50.92 -2.79
N CYS A 345 -1.56 51.96 -2.16
CA CYS A 345 -2.97 52.06 -1.81
C CYS A 345 -3.50 53.44 -2.18
N ASN A 346 -4.62 53.46 -2.91
CA ASN A 346 -5.29 54.65 -3.41
C ASN A 346 -6.81 54.46 -3.34
N THR A 347 -7.57 55.41 -3.86
CA THR A 347 -9.05 55.35 -3.89
C THR A 347 -9.60 54.23 -4.79
N GLY A 348 -8.75 53.62 -5.62
CA GLY A 348 -9.09 52.53 -6.56
C GLY A 348 -8.63 51.14 -6.11
N GLY A 349 -7.89 51.01 -5.01
CA GLY A 349 -7.43 49.72 -4.54
C GLY A 349 -6.17 49.77 -3.68
N CYS A 350 -5.75 48.61 -3.19
CA CYS A 350 -4.60 48.47 -2.31
C CYS A 350 -3.91 47.12 -2.55
N THR A 351 -2.57 47.13 -2.55
CA THR A 351 -1.77 45.92 -2.73
C THR A 351 -1.12 45.51 -1.40
N ALA A 352 -1.52 44.36 -0.87
CA ALA A 352 -0.89 43.72 0.27
C ALA A 352 0.33 42.89 -0.18
N ARG A 353 1.45 43.03 0.51
CA ARG A 353 2.66 42.21 0.34
C ARG A 353 3.06 41.62 1.70
N VAL A 354 3.20 40.31 1.76
CA VAL A 354 3.61 39.58 2.97
C VAL A 354 4.83 38.74 2.64
N LYS A 355 5.83 38.77 3.52
CA LYS A 355 6.93 37.81 3.50
C LYS A 355 6.57 36.69 4.46
N ILE A 356 6.70 35.45 4.04
CA ILE A 356 6.46 34.27 4.86
C ILE A 356 7.76 33.49 4.99
N ARG A 357 7.93 32.83 6.12
CA ARG A 357 9.05 31.91 6.40
C ARG A 357 8.48 30.56 6.81
N ASN A 358 9.14 29.49 6.39
CA ASN A 358 8.82 28.15 6.87
C ASN A 358 9.86 27.68 7.89
N ARG A 359 9.41 26.84 8.83
CA ARG A 359 10.27 26.12 9.76
C ARG A 359 9.85 24.67 9.76
N VAL A 360 10.75 23.80 9.30
CA VAL A 360 10.59 22.35 9.38
C VAL A 360 10.98 21.92 10.79
N LEU A 361 10.14 21.13 11.44
CA LEU A 361 10.44 20.63 12.78
C LEU A 361 11.44 19.47 12.68
N PRO A 362 12.58 19.51 13.40
CA PRO A 362 13.68 18.56 13.24
C PRO A 362 13.29 17.12 13.60
N THR A 363 12.31 16.94 14.49
CA THR A 363 11.78 15.62 14.87
C THR A 363 10.97 14.96 13.76
N LEU A 364 10.69 15.67 12.66
CA LEU A 364 9.70 15.30 11.64
C LEU A 364 10.26 15.31 10.22
N SER A 365 11.48 15.83 10.05
CA SER A 365 12.25 15.71 8.82
C SER A 365 13.11 14.47 8.91
N GLY A 366 12.57 13.32 8.47
CA GLY A 366 13.42 12.21 8.02
C GLY A 366 14.53 12.75 7.13
N LYS A 367 15.74 12.17 7.23
CA LYS A 367 16.98 12.65 6.60
C LYS A 367 16.74 13.37 5.26
N GLY A 368 16.85 14.70 5.27
CA GLY A 368 16.97 15.55 4.08
C GLY A 368 15.79 15.46 3.11
N GLY A 369 14.67 16.11 3.44
CA GLY A 369 13.70 16.47 2.42
C GLY A 369 14.30 17.57 1.54
N ASP A 370 15.02 17.19 0.48
CA ASP A 370 15.46 18.11 -0.59
C ASP A 370 14.27 18.69 -1.40
N GLY A 371 13.04 18.31 -1.03
CA GLY A 371 11.82 18.83 -1.63
C GLY A 371 11.47 20.22 -1.14
N ASP A 372 11.08 21.08 -2.07
CA ASP A 372 10.50 22.39 -1.76
C ASP A 372 9.22 22.25 -0.90
N VAL A 373 9.12 23.10 0.12
CA VAL A 373 7.91 23.33 0.90
C VAL A 373 6.94 24.16 0.07
N ALA A 374 5.78 23.59 -0.25
CA ALA A 374 4.68 24.35 -0.82
C ALA A 374 3.86 25.00 0.30
N ALA A 375 3.80 26.34 0.33
CA ALA A 375 2.93 27.08 1.23
C ALA A 375 1.73 27.66 0.49
N ARG A 376 0.53 27.38 0.98
CA ARG A 376 -0.72 28.01 0.56
C ARG A 376 -0.99 29.22 1.44
N VAL A 377 -0.85 30.42 0.86
CA VAL A 377 -1.06 31.69 1.55
C VAL A 377 -2.39 32.28 1.14
N THR A 378 -3.25 32.53 2.13
CA THR A 378 -4.52 33.25 1.96
C THR A 378 -4.38 34.65 2.54
N ILE A 379 -4.61 35.68 1.73
CA ILE A 379 -4.63 37.07 2.17
C ILE A 379 -6.05 37.60 2.02
N ARG A 380 -6.63 38.09 3.11
CA ARG A 380 -7.93 38.77 3.15
C ARG A 380 -7.69 40.26 3.33
N ILE A 381 -8.31 41.08 2.49
CA ILE A 381 -8.21 42.54 2.54
C ILE A 381 -9.61 43.09 2.84
N THR A 382 -9.71 43.95 3.84
CA THR A 382 -10.96 44.61 4.27
C THR A 382 -10.81 46.13 4.18
N LEU A 383 -11.91 46.81 3.83
CA LEU A 383 -12.08 48.26 3.84
C LEU A 383 -13.21 48.55 4.83
N ASP A 384 -12.91 49.28 5.90
CA ASP A 384 -13.86 49.61 6.98
C ASP A 384 -14.57 48.37 7.55
N GLY A 385 -13.84 47.26 7.66
CA GLY A 385 -14.35 45.98 8.16
C GLY A 385 -15.05 45.10 7.12
N ARG A 386 -15.40 45.63 5.93
CA ARG A 386 -15.98 44.85 4.84
C ARG A 386 -14.90 44.21 3.98
N GLN A 387 -15.02 42.93 3.65
CA GLN A 387 -14.06 42.25 2.76
C GLN A 387 -14.16 42.83 1.33
N VAL A 388 -13.05 43.40 0.84
CA VAL A 388 -12.91 43.96 -0.52
C VAL A 388 -11.97 43.14 -1.40
N GLY A 389 -11.22 42.20 -0.83
CA GLY A 389 -10.39 41.29 -1.61
C GLY A 389 -10.03 40.03 -0.85
N ARG A 390 -9.86 38.94 -1.60
CA ARG A 390 -9.29 37.68 -1.11
C ARG A 390 -8.47 37.05 -2.21
N CYS A 391 -7.23 36.71 -1.92
CA CYS A 391 -6.42 35.89 -2.82
C CYS A 391 -5.88 34.67 -2.09
N VAL A 392 -5.67 33.61 -2.87
CA VAL A 392 -5.01 32.39 -2.43
C VAL A 392 -3.87 32.13 -3.42
N LYS A 393 -2.65 32.04 -2.91
CA LYS A 393 -1.45 31.79 -3.70
C LYS A 393 -0.70 30.61 -3.11
N THR A 394 -0.17 29.76 -3.98
CA THR A 394 0.74 28.68 -3.59
C THR A 394 2.15 29.11 -3.98
N VAL A 395 3.10 29.04 -3.05
CA VAL A 395 4.51 29.35 -3.31
C VAL A 395 5.39 28.20 -2.83
N GLY A 396 6.39 27.83 -3.62
CA GLY A 396 7.46 26.91 -3.21
C GLY A 396 8.54 27.66 -2.44
N MET A 397 9.13 27.02 -1.44
CA MET A 397 10.25 27.52 -0.64
C MET A 397 11.15 26.36 -0.26
N SER A 398 12.46 26.53 -0.26
CA SER A 398 13.35 25.54 0.35
C SER A 398 13.07 25.40 1.87
N PRO A 399 13.39 24.25 2.49
CA PRO A 399 13.27 24.08 3.95
C PRO A 399 13.99 25.19 4.73
N GLY A 400 13.29 25.85 5.67
CA GLY A 400 13.80 27.01 6.41
C GLY A 400 13.81 28.33 5.60
N GLY A 401 13.45 28.29 4.33
CA GLY A 401 13.45 29.43 3.41
C GLY A 401 12.29 30.42 3.63
N THR A 402 12.33 31.49 2.83
CA THR A 402 11.30 32.55 2.83
C THR A 402 10.76 32.79 1.43
N ALA A 403 9.50 33.22 1.32
CA ALA A 403 8.90 33.68 0.07
C ALA A 403 8.09 34.96 0.29
N GLN A 404 7.93 35.76 -0.77
CA GLN A 404 7.07 36.94 -0.76
C GLN A 404 5.80 36.66 -1.57
N VAL A 405 4.65 37.00 -1.00
CA VAL A 405 3.34 36.89 -1.66
C VAL A 405 2.69 38.25 -1.73
N SER A 406 2.09 38.57 -2.88
CA SER A 406 1.35 39.81 -3.10
C SER A 406 -0.12 39.54 -3.45
N CYS A 407 -0.98 40.47 -3.05
CA CYS A 407 -2.43 40.44 -3.24
C CYS A 407 -2.94 41.84 -3.51
N ARG A 408 -3.60 42.06 -4.66
CA ARG A 408 -4.25 43.32 -4.96
C ARG A 408 -5.75 43.19 -4.67
N ALA A 409 -6.32 44.14 -3.95
CA ALA A 409 -7.76 44.34 -3.84
C ALA A 409 -8.11 45.63 -4.58
N GLU A 410 -9.19 45.57 -5.35
CA GLU A 410 -9.75 46.71 -6.06
C GLU A 410 -11.03 47.13 -5.34
N PHE A 411 -11.17 48.43 -5.11
CA PHE A 411 -12.34 49.03 -4.47
C PHE A 411 -12.44 50.48 -4.92
N THR A 412 -13.64 51.05 -4.90
CA THR A 412 -13.85 52.45 -5.26
C THR A 412 -14.34 53.20 -4.03
N ILE A 413 -13.56 54.20 -3.61
CA ILE A 413 -14.00 55.17 -2.61
C ILE A 413 -14.56 56.38 -3.37
N PRO A 414 -15.87 56.63 -3.36
CA PRO A 414 -16.45 57.76 -4.07
C PRO A 414 -15.93 59.08 -3.48
N PRO A 415 -15.76 60.12 -4.31
CA PRO A 415 -15.41 61.44 -3.81
C PRO A 415 -16.48 61.92 -2.82
N SER A 416 -16.04 62.45 -1.68
CA SER A 416 -16.93 62.98 -0.64
C SER A 416 -16.58 64.44 -0.40
N ARG A 417 -17.61 65.29 -0.28
CA ARG A 417 -17.45 66.68 0.15
C ARG A 417 -16.87 66.77 1.57
N ASN A 418 -17.12 65.75 2.38
CA ASN A 418 -16.59 65.59 3.73
C ASN A 418 -15.54 64.45 3.72
N PRO A 419 -14.24 64.75 3.57
CA PRO A 419 -13.20 63.71 3.52
C PRO A 419 -13.19 62.94 4.84
N ARG A 420 -13.19 61.61 4.75
CA ARG A 420 -13.05 60.70 5.89
C ARG A 420 -11.91 59.74 5.69
N THR A 421 -11.23 59.37 6.77
CA THR A 421 -10.21 58.34 6.74
C THR A 421 -10.87 56.96 6.63
N HIS A 422 -10.47 56.21 5.62
CA HIS A 422 -10.88 54.83 5.42
C HIS A 422 -9.80 53.88 5.95
N LEU A 423 -10.21 52.81 6.65
CA LEU A 423 -9.29 51.85 7.23
C LEU A 423 -9.19 50.61 6.36
N VAL A 424 -8.01 50.41 5.74
CA VAL A 424 -7.70 49.17 5.03
C VAL A 424 -6.91 48.24 5.95
N ARG A 425 -7.40 47.01 6.13
CA ARG A 425 -6.68 45.94 6.86
C ARG A 425 -6.43 44.76 5.95
N ALA A 426 -5.25 44.16 6.06
CA ALA A 426 -4.91 42.92 5.40
C ALA A 426 -4.45 41.87 6.42
N ASP A 427 -5.10 40.71 6.41
CA ASP A 427 -4.77 39.57 7.24
C ASP A 427 -4.22 38.45 6.34
N ALA A 428 -3.01 37.98 6.62
CA ALA A 428 -2.38 36.88 5.90
C ALA A 428 -2.31 35.63 6.78
N ARG A 429 -2.68 34.49 6.21
CA ARG A 429 -2.53 33.16 6.82
C ARG A 429 -1.83 32.22 5.85
N GLY A 430 -0.88 31.44 6.34
CA GLY A 430 -0.15 30.46 5.56
C GLY A 430 -0.29 29.06 6.15
N THR A 431 -0.57 28.08 5.31
CA THR A 431 -0.54 26.65 5.67
C THR A 431 0.44 25.93 4.75
N ALA A 432 1.24 25.02 5.30
CA ALA A 432 2.07 24.15 4.48
C ALA A 432 1.20 23.07 3.83
N SER A 433 1.32 22.91 2.52
CA SER A 433 0.68 21.83 1.77
C SER A 433 1.52 20.56 1.87
N ALA A 434 0.90 19.44 2.22
CA ALA A 434 1.61 18.17 2.33
C ALA A 434 1.88 17.48 0.98
N MET A 435 1.10 17.83 -0.05
CA MET A 435 1.32 17.38 -1.42
C MET A 435 1.17 18.54 -2.41
N VAL A 436 2.01 18.53 -3.44
CA VAL A 436 1.87 19.43 -4.60
C VAL A 436 1.12 18.73 -5.74
N GLN A 437 0.59 19.52 -6.67
CA GLN A 437 -0.18 19.02 -7.82
C GLN A 437 0.59 17.96 -8.63
N ALA A 438 1.92 18.12 -8.76
CA ALA A 438 2.77 17.17 -9.46
C ALA A 438 2.84 15.81 -8.76
N ASP A 439 2.94 15.77 -7.43
CA ASP A 439 2.94 14.54 -6.64
C ASP A 439 1.58 13.84 -6.75
N ILE A 440 0.48 14.59 -6.63
CA ILE A 440 -0.88 14.03 -6.77
C ILE A 440 -1.06 13.41 -8.15
N ALA A 441 -0.62 14.08 -9.20
CA ALA A 441 -0.68 13.54 -10.56
C ALA A 441 0.20 12.29 -10.73
N ARG A 442 1.38 12.23 -10.07
CA ARG A 442 2.23 11.03 -10.06
C ARG A 442 1.51 9.85 -9.40
N VAL A 443 1.01 10.05 -8.18
CA VAL A 443 0.31 9.02 -7.41
C VAL A 443 -0.91 8.49 -8.16
N LEU A 444 -1.75 9.36 -8.74
CA LEU A 444 -2.92 8.94 -9.51
C LEU A 444 -2.54 8.12 -10.76
N ARG A 445 -1.40 8.43 -11.41
CA ARG A 445 -0.90 7.63 -12.54
C ARG A 445 -0.43 6.25 -12.09
N GLU A 446 0.22 6.15 -10.94
CA GLU A 446 0.70 4.88 -10.36
C GLU A 446 -0.48 3.99 -9.97
N ILE A 447 -1.45 4.52 -9.21
CA ILE A 447 -2.70 3.81 -8.87
C ILE A 447 -3.41 3.30 -10.13
N SER A 448 -3.51 4.15 -11.16
CA SER A 448 -4.12 3.76 -12.43
C SER A 448 -3.33 2.69 -13.19
N ARG A 449 -2.00 2.70 -13.10
CA ARG A 449 -1.14 1.69 -13.71
C ARG A 449 -1.31 0.35 -13.00
N ASP A 450 -1.31 0.37 -11.67
CA ASP A 450 -1.46 -0.84 -10.88
C ASP A 450 -2.85 -1.44 -11.08
N ALA A 451 -3.91 -0.63 -11.04
CA ALA A 451 -5.26 -1.12 -11.32
C ALA A 451 -5.39 -1.85 -12.68
N ARG A 452 -4.64 -1.43 -13.71
CA ARG A 452 -4.60 -2.14 -15.01
C ARG A 452 -3.89 -3.48 -14.92
N ARG A 453 -2.76 -3.55 -14.23
CA ARG A 453 -2.02 -4.81 -14.01
C ARG A 453 -2.91 -5.86 -13.33
N TYR A 454 -3.56 -5.47 -12.23
CA TYR A 454 -4.43 -6.39 -11.51
C TYR A 454 -5.69 -6.78 -12.29
N GLY A 455 -6.26 -5.88 -13.10
CA GLY A 455 -7.42 -6.21 -13.94
C GLY A 455 -7.11 -7.19 -15.08
N GLN A 456 -5.86 -7.24 -15.55
CA GLN A 456 -5.43 -8.15 -16.61
C GLN A 456 -5.02 -9.53 -16.09
N ASP A 457 -4.57 -9.64 -14.83
CA ASP A 457 -4.05 -10.88 -14.24
C ASP A 457 -5.12 -11.77 -13.57
N VAL A 458 -6.36 -11.32 -13.39
CA VAL A 458 -7.44 -12.18 -12.84
C VAL A 458 -7.93 -13.21 -13.86
N GLY A 459 -7.65 -13.02 -15.14
CA GLY A 459 -7.70 -14.08 -16.13
C GLY A 459 -6.37 -14.82 -16.08
N VAL A 460 -6.32 -15.97 -15.42
CA VAL A 460 -5.13 -16.81 -15.35
C VAL A 460 -5.17 -17.90 -16.43
N PRO A 461 -4.73 -17.65 -17.69
CA PRO A 461 -4.03 -18.66 -18.45
C PRO A 461 -2.54 -18.60 -18.05
N GLY A 462 -2.05 -19.63 -17.37
CA GLY A 462 -0.59 -19.80 -17.15
C GLY A 462 -0.14 -20.25 -15.76
N LEU A 463 -0.97 -20.16 -14.70
CA LEU A 463 -0.63 -20.78 -13.40
C LEU A 463 -0.87 -22.30 -13.44
N SER A 464 -1.83 -22.76 -14.26
CA SER A 464 -1.96 -24.16 -14.66
C SER A 464 -0.71 -24.67 -15.37
N ASP A 465 -0.16 -23.86 -16.29
CA ASP A 465 0.94 -24.29 -17.17
C ASP A 465 2.26 -24.35 -16.39
N ARG A 466 2.52 -23.40 -15.49
CA ARG A 466 3.72 -23.44 -14.63
C ARG A 466 3.66 -24.51 -13.53
N LEU A 467 2.47 -24.91 -13.10
CA LEU A 467 2.30 -26.07 -12.21
C LEU A 467 2.38 -27.40 -12.98
N ALA A 468 2.09 -27.40 -14.28
CA ALA A 468 2.29 -28.55 -15.16
C ALA A 468 3.78 -28.77 -15.49
N ASP A 469 4.57 -27.71 -15.66
CA ASP A 469 5.99 -27.81 -16.00
C ASP A 469 6.91 -28.16 -14.81
N GLY A 470 6.45 -27.94 -13.57
CA GLY A 470 7.23 -28.20 -12.35
C GLY A 470 7.07 -29.59 -11.73
N ALA A 471 6.09 -30.38 -12.19
CA ALA A 471 5.83 -31.73 -11.68
C ALA A 471 6.18 -32.76 -12.77
N GLY A 472 7.39 -33.30 -12.70
CA GLY A 472 7.72 -34.53 -13.41
C GLY A 472 6.77 -35.65 -12.97
N GLY A 473 5.73 -35.90 -13.75
CA GLY A 473 4.74 -36.95 -13.50
C GLY A 473 3.41 -36.64 -14.17
N GLY A 474 3.20 -37.18 -15.37
CA GLY A 474 2.08 -36.90 -16.29
C GLY A 474 0.67 -37.33 -15.85
N GLY A 475 0.31 -37.23 -14.57
CA GLY A 475 -1.02 -37.61 -14.06
C GLY A 475 -2.02 -36.45 -13.94
N LEU A 476 -1.58 -35.19 -13.90
CA LEU A 476 -2.46 -34.05 -13.61
C LEU A 476 -3.22 -33.51 -14.84
N THR A 477 -2.61 -33.57 -16.02
CA THR A 477 -3.22 -33.13 -17.29
C THR A 477 -4.45 -33.97 -17.66
N GLU A 478 -4.40 -35.28 -17.41
CA GLU A 478 -5.52 -36.18 -17.71
C GLU A 478 -6.72 -35.99 -16.76
N ARG A 479 -6.45 -35.73 -15.47
CA ARG A 479 -7.50 -35.42 -14.47
C ARG A 479 -8.18 -34.09 -14.74
N PHE A 480 -7.44 -33.11 -15.25
CA PHE A 480 -7.99 -31.82 -15.65
C PHE A 480 -8.89 -31.93 -16.89
N ALA A 481 -8.49 -32.72 -17.90
CA ALA A 481 -9.29 -32.95 -19.10
C ALA A 481 -10.62 -33.66 -18.80
N ARG A 482 -10.63 -34.67 -17.92
CA ARG A 482 -11.88 -35.33 -17.48
C ARG A 482 -12.77 -34.44 -16.63
N ALA A 483 -12.20 -33.57 -15.80
CA ALA A 483 -12.97 -32.61 -14.99
C ALA A 483 -13.67 -31.53 -15.85
N GLN A 484 -13.21 -31.32 -17.09
CA GLN A 484 -13.82 -30.40 -18.07
C GLN A 484 -14.79 -31.10 -19.04
N GLY A 485 -15.05 -32.40 -18.87
CA GLY A 485 -16.08 -33.11 -19.65
C GLY A 485 -15.70 -33.43 -21.12
N LEU A 486 -14.44 -33.31 -21.50
CA LEU A 486 -13.96 -33.69 -22.84
C LEU A 486 -14.04 -35.22 -23.00
N ARG A 487 -14.87 -35.69 -23.94
CA ARG A 487 -15.08 -37.12 -24.23
C ARG A 487 -14.24 -37.55 -25.42
N GLU A 488 -13.82 -38.81 -25.40
CA GLU A 488 -13.00 -39.43 -26.46
C GLU A 488 -13.74 -39.55 -27.82
N GLU A 489 -15.06 -39.29 -27.82
CA GLU A 489 -15.93 -39.35 -29.01
C GLU A 489 -15.68 -38.19 -30.01
N ASP A 490 -14.89 -37.16 -29.63
CA ASP A 490 -14.51 -36.03 -30.50
C ASP A 490 -13.31 -36.34 -31.43
N GLY A 491 -12.97 -37.62 -31.64
CA GLY A 491 -12.01 -38.06 -32.67
C GLY A 491 -10.52 -37.92 -32.32
N TRP A 492 -10.18 -37.60 -31.07
CA TRP A 492 -8.78 -37.49 -30.64
C TRP A 492 -8.21 -38.84 -30.17
N ARG A 493 -7.52 -39.56 -31.06
CA ARG A 493 -6.68 -40.70 -30.67
C ARG A 493 -5.33 -40.22 -30.15
N TRP A 494 -5.06 -40.41 -28.85
CA TRP A 494 -3.72 -40.28 -28.27
C TRP A 494 -2.83 -41.43 -28.72
N GLY A 495 -2.26 -41.34 -29.91
CA GLY A 495 -1.24 -42.28 -30.38
C GLY A 495 0.07 -42.10 -29.60
N LYS A 496 0.78 -43.21 -29.36
CA LYS A 496 2.10 -43.31 -28.66
C LYS A 496 3.23 -42.43 -29.22
N GLY A 497 3.00 -41.63 -30.28
CA GLY A 497 3.99 -40.74 -30.90
C GLY A 497 3.98 -39.29 -30.41
N ALA A 498 3.08 -38.88 -29.51
CA ALA A 498 2.96 -37.48 -29.05
C ALA A 498 3.88 -37.11 -27.86
N ARG A 499 5.00 -37.82 -27.68
CA ARG A 499 6.06 -37.39 -26.75
C ARG A 499 7.12 -36.64 -27.53
N GLY A 500 7.27 -35.34 -27.28
CA GLY A 500 8.42 -34.55 -27.74
C GLY A 500 8.16 -33.42 -28.75
N LEU A 501 6.91 -33.04 -29.03
CA LEU A 501 6.64 -31.88 -29.89
C LEU A 501 6.90 -30.58 -29.12
N THR A 502 7.79 -29.75 -29.66
CA THR A 502 8.01 -28.40 -29.15
C THR A 502 6.84 -27.48 -29.52
N SER A 503 6.62 -26.39 -28.78
CA SER A 503 5.53 -25.42 -29.06
C SER A 503 5.56 -24.88 -30.49
N ALA A 504 6.75 -24.79 -31.09
CA ALA A 504 6.95 -24.37 -32.48
C ALA A 504 6.51 -25.42 -33.53
N GLU A 505 6.51 -26.71 -33.20
CA GLU A 505 6.04 -27.79 -34.09
C GLU A 505 4.53 -27.95 -34.02
N MET A 506 3.94 -27.75 -32.84
CA MET A 506 2.48 -27.73 -32.68
C MET A 506 1.86 -26.57 -33.48
N MET A 507 2.46 -25.37 -33.42
CA MET A 507 2.00 -24.21 -34.20
C MET A 507 2.21 -24.36 -35.72
N ARG A 508 3.24 -25.08 -36.16
CA ARG A 508 3.43 -25.42 -37.58
C ARG A 508 2.31 -26.32 -38.11
N LYS A 509 1.90 -27.31 -37.33
CA LYS A 509 0.79 -28.20 -37.68
C LYS A 509 -0.57 -27.49 -37.71
N ILE A 510 -0.78 -26.49 -36.86
CA ILE A 510 -2.03 -25.72 -36.81
C ILE A 510 -2.12 -24.70 -37.97
N THR A 511 -1.00 -24.10 -38.38
CA THR A 511 -1.01 -22.98 -39.34
C THR A 511 -0.67 -23.36 -40.78
N GLY A 512 -0.07 -24.53 -41.04
CA GLY A 512 0.20 -25.04 -42.39
C GLY A 512 1.33 -24.34 -43.16
N VAL A 513 2.13 -23.48 -42.52
CA VAL A 513 3.18 -22.69 -43.19
C VAL A 513 4.54 -23.39 -43.14
N ALA A 514 5.17 -23.61 -44.30
CA ALA A 514 6.52 -24.15 -44.44
C ALA A 514 7.56 -23.03 -44.61
N GLY A 515 8.46 -22.85 -43.63
CA GLY A 515 9.59 -21.90 -43.70
C GLY A 515 10.14 -21.50 -42.32
N LYS A 516 11.36 -20.95 -42.26
CA LYS A 516 11.93 -20.36 -41.04
C LYS A 516 11.24 -19.03 -40.76
N ALA A 517 10.38 -18.98 -39.76
CA ALA A 517 9.68 -17.77 -39.32
C ALA A 517 10.14 -17.40 -37.91
N ASP A 518 10.51 -16.14 -37.71
CA ASP A 518 10.70 -15.57 -36.38
C ASP A 518 9.34 -15.09 -35.86
N ILE A 519 8.86 -15.73 -34.79
CA ILE A 519 7.62 -15.36 -34.09
C ILE A 519 8.02 -14.54 -32.88
N VAL A 520 7.73 -13.24 -32.89
CA VAL A 520 7.95 -12.39 -31.72
C VAL A 520 6.63 -12.14 -31.02
N ASN A 521 6.54 -12.59 -29.76
CA ASN A 521 5.37 -12.40 -28.91
C ASN A 521 5.54 -11.14 -28.07
N PHE A 522 4.83 -10.08 -28.43
CA PHE A 522 4.71 -8.87 -27.60
C PHE A 522 3.28 -8.76 -27.08
N ASP A 523 3.17 -8.79 -25.76
CA ASP A 523 2.03 -8.35 -24.94
C ASP A 523 0.64 -8.40 -25.61
N LYS A 524 0.05 -9.61 -25.61
CA LYS A 524 -1.38 -9.96 -25.80
C LYS A 524 -2.28 -9.00 -26.62
N ARG A 525 -1.93 -8.61 -27.85
CA ARG A 525 -2.94 -8.35 -28.92
C ARG A 525 -2.45 -8.11 -30.36
N VAL A 526 -1.15 -8.16 -30.67
CA VAL A 526 -0.71 -8.13 -32.07
C VAL A 526 0.53 -8.99 -32.27
N GLY A 527 0.42 -10.02 -33.11
CA GLY A 527 1.58 -10.76 -33.64
C GLY A 527 1.90 -10.28 -35.06
N TYR A 528 3.17 -10.02 -35.35
CA TYR A 528 3.66 -9.66 -36.67
C TYR A 528 4.53 -10.79 -37.23
N GLN A 529 4.40 -11.06 -38.53
CA GLN A 529 5.34 -11.93 -39.25
C GLN A 529 6.24 -11.04 -40.12
N LEU A 530 7.55 -11.09 -39.87
CA LEU A 530 8.59 -10.41 -40.66
C LEU A 530 9.25 -11.43 -41.59
N ALA A 531 9.42 -11.08 -42.87
CA ALA A 531 10.21 -11.87 -43.80
C ALA A 531 11.65 -11.31 -43.85
N GLU A 532 12.59 -12.16 -43.38
CA GLU A 532 14.07 -12.16 -43.45
C GLU A 532 14.92 -10.87 -43.46
N GLY A 533 15.79 -10.76 -42.43
CA GLY A 533 16.99 -9.92 -42.35
C GLY A 533 17.31 -9.39 -40.94
N LYS A 534 18.04 -10.14 -40.10
CA LYS A 534 18.40 -9.88 -38.66
C LYS A 534 19.02 -8.49 -38.35
N PRO A 535 19.07 -7.99 -37.08
CA PRO A 535 18.80 -8.65 -35.78
C PRO A 535 17.73 -7.98 -34.87
N GLU A 536 17.48 -8.65 -33.74
CA GLU A 536 16.50 -8.40 -32.66
C GLU A 536 16.21 -6.93 -32.29
N ILE A 537 14.93 -6.65 -32.00
CA ILE A 537 14.45 -5.32 -31.62
C ILE A 537 13.72 -5.40 -30.28
N GLY A 538 14.17 -4.59 -29.30
CA GLY A 538 13.55 -4.48 -27.97
C GLY A 538 12.22 -3.71 -27.99
N ALA A 539 11.37 -3.98 -26.99
CA ALA A 539 9.98 -3.52 -26.88
C ALA A 539 9.77 -1.99 -26.99
N ASP A 540 10.80 -1.20 -26.68
CA ASP A 540 10.73 0.27 -26.67
C ASP A 540 11.01 0.90 -28.05
N GLN A 541 11.41 0.09 -29.02
CA GLN A 541 11.72 0.54 -30.38
C GLN A 541 10.46 0.61 -31.26
N VAL A 542 9.48 -0.26 -31.01
CA VAL A 542 8.30 -0.47 -31.87
C VAL A 542 7.32 0.72 -31.82
N ALA A 543 7.28 1.46 -30.72
CA ALA A 543 6.48 2.69 -30.63
C ALA A 543 7.00 3.84 -31.54
N ARG A 544 8.17 3.69 -32.18
CA ARG A 544 8.77 4.68 -33.10
C ARG A 544 8.49 4.38 -34.59
N ASP A 545 7.67 3.37 -34.90
CA ASP A 545 7.50 2.73 -36.22
C ASP A 545 6.58 3.44 -37.23
N LYS A 546 6.79 4.74 -37.47
CA LYS A 546 6.52 5.28 -38.82
C LYS A 546 7.69 5.02 -39.78
N ARG A 547 8.88 4.73 -39.23
CA ARG A 547 10.13 4.57 -40.00
C ARG A 547 10.33 3.18 -40.60
N LEU A 548 9.72 2.12 -40.07
CA LEU A 548 9.88 0.76 -40.63
C LEU A 548 9.14 0.59 -41.96
N ILE A 549 7.91 1.11 -42.04
CA ILE A 549 7.16 1.20 -43.30
C ILE A 549 7.93 2.07 -44.31
N ALA A 550 8.47 3.22 -43.87
CA ALA A 550 9.32 4.08 -44.69
C ALA A 550 10.67 3.44 -45.10
N ARG A 551 11.08 2.33 -44.47
CA ARG A 551 12.29 1.57 -44.77
C ARG A 551 12.04 0.32 -45.62
N GLY A 552 10.84 0.17 -46.19
CA GLY A 552 10.53 -0.89 -47.16
C GLY A 552 10.13 -2.23 -46.53
N TRP A 553 9.85 -2.28 -45.23
CA TRP A 553 9.39 -3.50 -44.56
C TRP A 553 7.91 -3.74 -44.88
N ARG A 554 7.58 -4.94 -45.35
CA ARG A 554 6.21 -5.33 -45.73
C ARG A 554 5.56 -6.14 -44.62
N VAL A 555 4.47 -5.64 -44.07
CA VAL A 555 3.64 -6.39 -43.12
C VAL A 555 2.73 -7.33 -43.92
N VAL A 556 2.85 -8.64 -43.72
CA VAL A 556 2.12 -9.62 -44.54
C VAL A 556 0.77 -9.97 -43.92
N GLN A 557 0.70 -10.15 -42.60
CA GLN A 557 -0.52 -10.61 -41.93
C GLN A 557 -0.61 -10.14 -40.48
N VAL A 558 -1.82 -9.76 -40.04
CA VAL A 558 -2.12 -9.30 -38.68
C VAL A 558 -3.29 -10.12 -38.11
N PHE A 559 -3.13 -10.66 -36.90
CA PHE A 559 -4.18 -11.38 -36.16
C PHE A 559 -4.63 -10.55 -34.95
N SER A 560 -5.92 -10.18 -34.90
CA SER A 560 -6.52 -9.38 -33.81
C SER A 560 -8.00 -9.71 -33.65
N GLU A 561 -8.51 -9.60 -32.42
CA GLU A 561 -9.94 -9.30 -32.21
C GLU A 561 -10.17 -7.88 -32.70
N GLU A 562 -11.02 -7.75 -33.72
CA GLU A 562 -11.44 -6.56 -34.47
C GLU A 562 -10.69 -5.23 -34.18
N PRO A 563 -9.65 -4.88 -34.97
CA PRO A 563 -8.95 -3.61 -34.78
C PRO A 563 -9.87 -2.43 -35.12
N SER A 564 -9.63 -1.27 -34.50
CA SER A 564 -10.40 -0.05 -34.78
C SER A 564 -10.31 0.33 -36.26
N ALA A 565 -11.35 0.98 -36.79
CA ALA A 565 -11.44 1.32 -38.21
C ALA A 565 -10.33 2.27 -38.72
N SER A 566 -9.65 3.02 -37.84
CA SER A 566 -8.47 3.80 -38.25
C SER A 566 -7.24 2.89 -38.40
N VAL A 567 -7.02 1.99 -37.45
CA VAL A 567 -5.89 1.04 -37.47
C VAL A 567 -6.01 0.06 -38.64
N ARG A 568 -7.20 -0.44 -38.93
CA ARG A 568 -7.44 -1.29 -40.11
C ARG A 568 -7.09 -0.55 -41.40
N ARG A 569 -7.56 0.70 -41.56
CA ARG A 569 -7.26 1.53 -42.74
C ARG A 569 -5.76 1.79 -42.91
N ASP A 570 -5.06 2.11 -41.84
CA ASP A 570 -3.62 2.39 -41.89
C ASP A 570 -2.81 1.13 -42.25
N LEU A 571 -3.23 -0.05 -41.78
CA LEU A 571 -2.60 -1.34 -42.10
C LEU A 571 -2.87 -1.78 -43.55
N GLU A 572 -4.12 -1.68 -44.00
CA GLU A 572 -4.49 -2.00 -45.39
C GLU A 572 -3.83 -1.05 -46.39
N ALA A 573 -3.72 0.24 -46.06
CA ALA A 573 -2.98 1.22 -46.86
C ALA A 573 -1.47 0.90 -46.94
N ALA A 574 -0.92 0.21 -45.94
CA ALA A 574 0.46 -0.29 -45.95
C ALA A 574 0.61 -1.66 -46.64
N GLY A 575 -0.44 -2.18 -47.29
CA GLY A 575 -0.45 -3.45 -48.01
C GLY A 575 -0.54 -4.69 -47.13
N ALA A 576 -0.92 -4.54 -45.85
CA ALA A 576 -1.12 -5.65 -44.93
C ALA A 576 -2.51 -6.28 -45.11
N THR A 577 -2.58 -7.62 -45.03
CA THR A 577 -3.86 -8.32 -44.97
C THR A 577 -4.27 -8.51 -43.51
N VAL A 578 -5.35 -7.86 -43.08
CA VAL A 578 -5.87 -7.99 -41.71
C VAL A 578 -6.86 -9.16 -41.66
N ARG A 579 -6.60 -10.20 -40.87
CA ARG A 579 -7.57 -11.27 -40.61
C ARG A 579 -8.08 -11.17 -39.18
N VAL A 580 -9.39 -11.01 -39.05
CA VAL A 580 -10.05 -11.05 -37.74
C VAL A 580 -10.25 -12.51 -37.38
N TRP A 581 -9.76 -12.92 -36.22
CA TRP A 581 -10.00 -14.27 -35.72
C TRP A 581 -11.36 -14.28 -35.01
N SER A 582 -12.27 -15.13 -35.48
CA SER A 582 -13.55 -15.39 -34.81
C SER A 582 -13.44 -16.76 -34.15
N PRO A 583 -13.72 -16.91 -32.84
CA PRO A 583 -13.63 -18.19 -32.14
C PRO A 583 -14.74 -19.21 -32.53
N ALA A 584 -15.61 -18.87 -33.48
CA ALA A 584 -16.58 -19.80 -34.07
C ALA A 584 -16.17 -20.16 -35.50
N GLY A 585 -15.33 -21.19 -35.65
CA GLY A 585 -14.82 -21.69 -36.94
C GLY A 585 -13.50 -22.41 -36.80
#